data_AF-A0A2V4N8X8-F1
#
_entry.id   AF-A0A2V4N8X8-F1
#
_cell.length_a   1.000
_cell.length_b   1.000
_cell.length_c   1.000
_cell.angle_alpha   90.00
_cell.angle_beta   90.00
_cell.angle_gamma   90.00
#
_symmetry.space_group_name_H-M   'P 1'
#
loop_
_entity.id
_entity.type
_entity.pdbx_description
1 polymer ?
#
loop_
_entity_poly.entity_id
_entity_poly.type
_entity_poly.pdbx_seq_one_letter_code
_entity_poly.pdbx_strand_id
1 'polypeptide(L)' 'MDGVGLDEAFVRAAPVAEPSGRSRMLAARWRREPPEPQPWRSDQPPAGWFWSRVRRRRRWRG' A
#
# COMPACT_ATOMS: atom_id res chain seq x y z
N MET A 1 -24.82 -8.75 28.39
CA MET A 1 -23.42 -9.10 28.08
C MET A 1 -22.90 -7.90 27.30
N ASP A 2 -22.11 -7.05 27.93
CA ASP A 2 -21.68 -5.81 27.30
C ASP A 2 -20.57 -6.13 26.29
N GLY A 3 -20.90 -6.00 25.00
CA GLY A 3 -19.97 -6.25 23.91
C GLY A 3 -18.98 -5.10 23.81
N VAL A 4 -17.69 -5.40 23.92
CA VAL A 4 -16.63 -4.42 23.67
C VAL A 4 -16.68 -4.04 22.18
N GLY A 5 -17.09 -2.81 21.89
CA GLY A 5 -17.08 -2.25 20.53
C GLY A 5 -15.65 -2.01 20.08
N LEU A 6 -15.12 -2.89 19.23
CA LEU A 6 -13.80 -2.73 18.60
C LEU A 6 -13.91 -1.80 17.38
N ASP A 7 -14.28 -0.54 17.63
CA ASP A 7 -14.42 0.48 16.59
C ASP A 7 -13.11 1.22 16.31
N GLU A 8 -13.14 2.14 15.33
CA GLU A 8 -11.97 2.94 14.93
C GLU A 8 -11.45 3.83 16.06
N ALA A 9 -12.33 4.29 16.96
CA ALA A 9 -11.93 5.12 18.11
C ALA A 9 -11.16 4.28 19.14
N PHE A 10 -11.62 3.05 19.42
CA PHE A 10 -10.92 2.09 20.26
C PHE A 10 -9.52 1.77 19.71
N VAL A 11 -9.39 1.55 18.41
CA VAL A 11 -8.09 1.27 17.77
C VAL A 11 -7.14 2.48 17.86
N ARG A 12 -7.64 3.71 17.72
CA ARG A 12 -6.83 4.94 17.82
C ARG A 12 -6.40 5.29 19.23
N ALA A 13 -7.17 4.89 20.24
CA ALA A 13 -6.84 5.11 21.64
C ALA A 13 -5.76 4.15 22.18
N ALA A 14 -5.35 3.15 21.39
CA ALA A 14 -4.32 2.21 21.79
C ALA A 14 -2.99 2.94 22.06
N PRO A 15 -2.42 2.85 23.28
CA PRO A 15 -1.22 3.59 23.65
C PRO A 15 0.05 3.12 22.93
N VAL A 16 -0.01 1.95 22.29
CA VAL A 16 1.11 1.32 21.59
C VAL A 16 0.67 0.96 20.18
N ALA A 17 1.29 1.60 19.20
CA ALA A 17 1.20 1.19 17.80
C ALA A 17 2.26 0.12 17.54
N GLU A 18 1.85 -1.12 17.36
CA GLU A 18 2.80 -2.18 17.03
C GLU A 18 3.35 -1.96 15.60
N PRO A 19 4.67 -1.86 15.40
CA PRO A 19 5.26 -1.60 14.08
C PRO A 19 4.83 -2.58 12.99
N SER A 20 4.45 -3.81 13.39
CA SER A 20 4.04 -4.88 12.49
C SER A 20 2.51 -5.02 12.33
N GLY A 21 1.71 -4.21 13.02
CA GLY A 21 0.25 -4.35 13.05
C GLY A 21 -0.40 -4.29 11.68
N ARG A 22 -0.02 -3.29 10.86
CA ARG A 22 -0.52 -3.14 9.48
C ARG A 22 -0.17 -4.35 8.61
N SER A 23 1.04 -4.89 8.76
CA SER A 23 1.49 -6.06 8.00
C SER A 23 0.69 -7.31 8.37
N ARG A 24 0.36 -7.51 9.65
CA ARG A 24 -0.49 -8.64 10.10
C ARG A 24 -1.92 -8.50 9.60
N MET A 25 -2.49 -7.29 9.65
CA MET A 25 -3.81 -7.03 9.07
C MET A 25 -3.84 -7.30 7.56
N LEU A 26 -2.79 -6.90 6.84
CA LEU A 26 -2.65 -7.17 5.40
C LEU A 26 -2.51 -8.67 5.12
N ALA A 27 -1.71 -9.39 5.90
CA ALA A 27 -1.57 -10.84 5.78
C ALA A 27 -2.89 -11.57 6.05
N ALA A 28 -3.66 -11.16 7.07
CA ALA A 28 -4.98 -11.72 7.35
C ALA A 28 -5.97 -11.48 6.20
N ARG A 29 -5.93 -10.29 5.58
CA ARG A 29 -6.70 -9.98 4.37
C ARG A 29 -6.30 -10.90 3.22
N TRP A 30 -5.02 -11.01 2.89
CA TRP A 30 -4.52 -11.83 1.78
C TRP A 30 -4.78 -13.32 1.94
N ARG A 31 -4.86 -13.84 3.17
CA ARG A 31 -5.28 -15.22 3.42
C ARG A 31 -6.72 -15.50 3.02
N ARG A 32 -7.59 -14.49 3.05
CA ARG A 32 -9.01 -14.59 2.67
C ARG A 32 -9.23 -14.18 1.22
N GLU A 33 -8.52 -13.16 0.80
CA GLU A 33 -8.69 -12.47 -0.48
C GLU A 33 -7.29 -12.20 -1.04
N PRO A 34 -6.64 -13.22 -1.62
CA PRO A 34 -5.32 -13.04 -2.22
C PRO A 34 -5.44 -12.09 -3.40
N PRO A 35 -4.43 -11.23 -3.64
CA PRO A 35 -4.42 -10.42 -4.84
C PRO A 35 -4.33 -11.31 -6.08
N GLU A 36 -4.95 -10.86 -7.17
CA GLU A 36 -4.78 -11.49 -8.48
C GLU A 36 -3.29 -11.48 -8.87
N PRO A 37 -2.80 -12.56 -9.50
CA PRO A 37 -1.43 -12.61 -9.99
C PRO A 37 -1.22 -11.54 -11.07
N GLN A 38 -0.38 -10.56 -10.75
CA GLN A 38 0.07 -9.55 -11.70
C GLN A 38 1.42 -9.98 -12.29
N PRO A 39 1.69 -9.69 -13.57
CA PRO A 39 3.01 -9.93 -14.15
C PRO A 39 4.07 -9.13 -13.37
N TRP A 40 5.25 -9.74 -13.16
CA TRP A 40 6.35 -9.12 -12.40
C TRP A 40 6.80 -7.77 -12.96
N ARG A 41 6.53 -7.56 -14.25
CA ARG A 41 6.63 -6.29 -14.93
C ARG A 41 5.27 -5.94 -15.49
N SER A 42 4.80 -4.75 -15.13
CA SER A 42 3.76 -4.07 -15.88
C SER A 42 4.33 -3.72 -17.25
N ASP A 43 3.80 -4.32 -18.33
CA ASP A 43 4.11 -3.91 -19.71
C ASP A 43 3.73 -2.44 -19.94
N GLN A 44 2.82 -1.92 -19.11
CA GLN A 44 2.48 -0.51 -19.09
C GLN A 44 3.49 0.27 -18.24
N PRO A 45 4.12 1.32 -18.80
CA PRO A 45 4.97 2.21 -18.01
C PRO A 45 4.13 2.87 -16.89
N PRO A 46 4.69 3.05 -15.68
CA PRO A 46 3.96 3.67 -14.58
C PRO A 46 3.49 5.06 -15.03
N ALA A 47 2.24 5.40 -14.68
CA ALA A 47 1.62 6.66 -15.09
C ALA A 47 2.58 7.83 -14.81
N GLY A 48 2.99 8.54 -15.88
CA GLY A 48 3.95 9.65 -15.80
C GLY A 48 5.39 9.35 -16.24
N TRP A 49 5.81 8.09 -16.41
CA TRP A 49 7.16 7.74 -16.90
C TRP A 49 7.49 8.39 -18.25
N PHE A 50 6.50 8.53 -19.15
CA PHE A 50 6.69 9.14 -20.46
C PHE A 50 7.18 10.59 -20.31
N TRP A 51 6.55 11.36 -19.42
CA TRP A 51 6.96 12.73 -19.09
C TRP A 51 8.30 12.78 -18.35
N SER A 52 8.55 11.82 -17.44
CA SER A 52 9.84 11.70 -16.73
C SER A 52 11.01 11.45 -17.69
N ARG A 53 10.80 10.67 -18.76
CA ARG A 53 11.81 10.40 -19.79
C ARG A 53 12.09 11.64 -20.65
N VAL A 54 11.06 12.40 -21.02
CA VAL A 54 11.21 13.67 -21.76
C VAL A 54 11.95 14.70 -20.91
N ARG A 55 11.59 14.84 -19.63
CA ARG A 55 12.28 15.74 -18.68
C ARG A 55 13.75 15.34 -18.51
N ARG A 56 14.05 14.05 -18.36
CA ARG A 56 15.43 13.55 -18.31
C ARG A 56 16.19 13.91 -19.59
N ARG A 57 15.63 13.70 -20.78
CA ARG A 57 16.32 14.00 -22.05
C ARG A 57 16.69 15.48 -22.21
N ARG A 58 15.85 16.40 -21.75
CA ARG A 58 16.13 17.85 -21.81
C ARG A 58 17.32 18.26 -20.94
N ARG A 59 17.42 17.68 -19.73
CA ARG A 59 18.51 17.98 -18.79
C ARG A 59 19.91 17.57 -19.31
N TRP A 60 19.98 16.61 -20.23
CA TRP A 60 21.26 16.10 -20.76
C TRP A 60 21.67 16.77 -22.07
N ARG A 61 20.83 17.68 -22.58
CA ARG A 61 21.07 18.45 -23.81
C ARG A 61 21.24 19.95 -23.55
N GLY A 62 21.27 20.35 -22.28
CA GLY A 62 21.54 21.71 -21.83
C GLY A 62 22.83 21.77 -21.04
#